data_AF-A0A1S1LMD1-F1
#
_entry.id   AF-A0A1S1LMD1-F1
#
_cell.length_a   1.000
_cell.length_b   1.000
_cell.length_c   1.000
_cell.angle_alpha   90.00
_cell.angle_beta   90.00
_cell.angle_gamma   90.00
#
_symmetry.space_group_name_H-M   'P 1'
#
loop_
_entity.id
_entity.type
_entity.pdbx_description
1 polymer ?
#
loop_
_entity_poly.entity_id
_entity_poly.type
_entity_poly.pdbx_seq_one_letter_code
_entity_poly.pdbx_strand_id
1 'polypeptide(L)'
;MHQSAAKLHEIARNLKDQHEQAHGAVSDLLAGFGESESRAALAARLEQWEEETRSHHQHLTTHAENHVRIANKFVDADNLDAQATGEIVGKQ
;
A
#
# COMPACT_ATOMS: atom_id res chain seq x y z
N MET A 1 -10.29 -1.04 12.82
CA MET A 1 -9.27 -1.75 12.02
C MET A 1 -9.55 -1.67 10.52
N HIS A 2 -10.74 -2.00 10.03
CA HIS A 2 -11.07 -1.89 8.59
C HIS A 2 -10.95 -0.47 8.02
N GLN A 3 -11.39 0.56 8.76
CA GLN A 3 -11.24 1.96 8.34
C GLN A 3 -9.77 2.38 8.18
N SER A 4 -8.90 1.94 9.09
CA SER A 4 -7.45 2.21 9.02
C SER A 4 -6.81 1.53 7.82
N ALA A 5 -7.20 0.30 7.50
CA ALA A 5 -6.71 -0.42 6.32
C ALA A 5 -7.18 0.24 5.01
N ALA A 6 -8.45 0.65 4.93
CA ALA A 6 -8.97 1.38 3.77
C ALA A 6 -8.22 2.69 3.54
N LYS A 7 -7.96 3.45 4.62
CA LYS A 7 -7.18 4.69 4.55
C LYS A 7 -5.73 4.45 4.11
N LEU A 8 -5.10 3.36 4.57
CA LEU A 8 -3.75 2.98 4.11
C LEU A 8 -3.71 2.64 2.62
N HIS A 9 -4.71 1.91 2.10
CA HIS A 9 -4.81 1.65 0.67
C HIS A 9 -5.00 2.93 -0.15
N GLU A 10 -5.84 3.85 0.32
CA GLU A 10 -6.05 5.13 -0.35
C GLU A 10 -4.75 5.97 -0.38
N ILE A 11 -4.04 6.05 0.73
CA ILE A 11 -2.74 6.74 0.82
C ILE A 11 -1.72 6.07 -0.12
N ALA A 12 -1.63 4.74 -0.11
CA ALA A 12 -0.69 4.00 -0.95
C ALA A 12 -0.98 4.21 -2.44
N ARG A 13 -2.26 4.29 -2.83
CA ARG A 13 -2.69 4.58 -4.20
C ARG A 13 -2.35 6.01 -4.59
N ASN A 14 -2.73 7.00 -3.78
CA ASN A 14 -2.45 8.40 -4.08
C ASN A 14 -0.93 8.67 -4.20
N LEU A 15 -0.13 8.04 -3.32
CA LEU A 15 1.32 8.15 -3.40
C LEU A 15 1.89 7.53 -4.68
N LYS A 16 1.34 6.40 -5.14
CA LYS A 16 1.71 5.78 -6.42
C LYS A 16 1.37 6.70 -7.61
N ASP A 17 0.17 7.26 -7.63
CA ASP A 17 -0.29 8.14 -8.72
C ASP A 17 0.56 9.42 -8.81
N GLN A 18 0.90 10.01 -7.65
CA GLN A 18 1.80 11.18 -7.58
C GLN A 18 3.22 10.85 -8.02
N HIS A 19 3.72 9.67 -7.67
CA HIS A 19 5.03 9.20 -8.12
C HIS A 19 5.07 9.01 -9.63
N GLU A 20 4.07 8.33 -10.22
CA GLU A 20 4.00 8.11 -11.66
C GLU A 20 4.00 9.43 -12.44
N GLN A 21 3.26 10.44 -11.97
CA GLN A 21 3.27 11.78 -12.58
C GLN A 21 4.65 12.43 -12.53
N ALA A 22 5.28 12.41 -11.37
CA ALA A 22 6.56 13.07 -11.19
C ALA A 22 7.70 12.30 -11.90
N HIS A 23 7.60 10.97 -11.99
CA HIS A 23 8.48 10.15 -12.81
C HIS A 23 8.37 10.50 -14.31
N GLY A 24 7.14 10.64 -14.82
CA GLY A 24 6.90 11.09 -16.19
C GLY A 24 7.52 12.46 -16.47
N ALA A 25 7.30 13.42 -15.57
CA ALA A 25 7.87 14.77 -15.72
C ALA A 25 9.41 14.77 -15.74
N VAL A 26 10.07 13.98 -14.89
CA VAL A 26 11.54 13.88 -14.89
C VAL A 26 12.06 13.12 -16.11
N SER A 27 11.34 12.09 -16.57
CA SER A 27 11.66 11.36 -17.81
C SER A 27 11.61 12.29 -19.03
N ASP A 28 10.59 13.14 -19.12
CA ASP A 28 10.45 14.12 -20.20
C ASP A 28 11.58 15.15 -20.17
N LEU A 29 11.94 15.63 -18.97
CA LEU A 29 13.11 16.51 -18.80
C LEU A 29 14.40 15.82 -19.27
N LEU A 30 14.60 14.56 -18.88
CA LEU A 30 15.76 13.75 -19.27
C LEU A 30 15.87 13.58 -20.78
N ALA A 31 14.75 13.41 -21.48
CA ALA A 31 14.72 13.33 -22.94
C ALA A 31 15.24 14.61 -23.61
N GLY A 32 15.05 15.77 -22.97
CA GLY A 32 15.58 17.06 -23.44
C GLY A 32 17.08 17.27 -23.19
N PHE A 33 17.71 16.50 -22.29
CA PHE A 33 19.15 16.50 -22.14
C PHE A 33 19.79 15.62 -23.22
N GLY A 34 20.83 16.13 -23.88
CA GLY A 34 21.68 15.32 -24.77
C GLY A 34 22.42 14.20 -24.01
N GLU A 35 23.09 13.32 -24.74
CA GLU A 35 23.95 12.30 -24.12
C GLU A 35 25.06 12.98 -23.32
N SER A 36 24.96 12.88 -21.99
CA SER A 36 25.84 13.52 -21.03
C SER A 36 25.89 12.71 -19.75
N GLU A 37 26.97 12.85 -18.97
CA GLU A 37 27.10 12.22 -17.65
C GLU A 37 25.99 12.66 -16.70
N SER A 38 25.53 13.90 -16.80
CA SER A 38 24.40 14.42 -16.01
C SER A 38 23.09 13.70 -16.34
N ARG A 39 22.83 13.40 -17.61
CA ARG A 39 21.68 12.58 -18.03
C ARG A 39 21.77 11.17 -17.45
N ALA A 40 22.93 10.55 -17.49
CA ALA A 40 23.13 9.21 -16.93
C ALA A 40 22.91 9.18 -15.40
N ALA A 41 23.44 10.17 -14.68
CA ALA A 41 23.26 10.29 -13.23
C ALA A 41 21.79 10.51 -12.84
N LEU A 42 21.08 11.37 -13.57
CA LEU A 42 19.66 11.61 -13.37
C LEU A 42 18.82 10.37 -13.70
N ALA A 43 19.13 9.65 -14.77
CA ALA A 43 18.46 8.40 -15.12
C ALA A 43 18.66 7.32 -14.02
N ALA A 44 19.88 7.16 -13.51
CA ALA A 44 20.15 6.22 -12.41
C ALA A 44 19.40 6.61 -11.13
N ARG A 45 19.33 7.91 -10.81
CA ARG A 45 18.56 8.38 -9.65
C ARG A 45 17.06 8.14 -9.83
N LEU A 46 16.57 8.28 -11.05
CA LEU A 46 15.18 8.02 -11.41
C LEU A 46 14.82 6.53 -11.19
N GLU A 47 15.64 5.62 -11.70
CA GLU A 47 15.48 4.17 -11.51
C GLU A 47 15.48 3.78 -10.02
N GLN A 48 16.42 4.33 -9.25
CA GLN A 48 16.46 4.10 -7.81
C GLN A 48 15.18 4.58 -7.11
N TRP A 49 14.65 5.73 -7.53
CA TRP A 49 13.43 6.28 -6.98
C TRP A 49 12.18 5.47 -7.37
N GLU A 50 12.14 4.87 -8.57
CA GLU A 50 11.10 3.90 -8.95
C GLU A 50 11.11 2.66 -8.05
N GLU A 51 12.29 2.10 -7.77
CA GLU A 51 12.46 0.96 -6.87
C GLU A 51 12.00 1.28 -5.44
N GLU A 52 12.45 2.42 -4.89
CA GLU A 52 12.05 2.90 -3.56
C GLU A 52 10.53 3.03 -3.45
N THR A 53 9.87 3.58 -4.48
CA THR A 53 8.41 3.77 -4.49
C THR A 53 7.67 2.45 -4.59
N ARG A 54 8.10 1.54 -5.48
CA ARG A 54 7.51 0.21 -5.62
C ARG A 54 7.58 -0.55 -4.29
N SER A 55 8.76 -0.55 -3.66
CA SER A 55 8.99 -1.16 -2.36
C SER A 55 8.09 -0.56 -1.28
N HIS A 56 7.98 0.77 -1.22
CA HIS A 56 7.12 1.46 -0.26
C HIS A 56 5.63 1.16 -0.46
N HIS A 57 5.16 1.17 -1.71
CA HIS A 57 3.78 0.84 -2.05
C HIS A 57 3.43 -0.62 -1.68
N GLN A 58 4.34 -1.56 -1.98
CA GLN A 58 4.19 -2.95 -1.59
C GLN A 58 4.13 -3.11 -0.07
N HIS A 59 4.97 -2.39 0.67
CA HIS A 59 4.97 -2.41 2.13
C HIS A 59 3.63 -1.91 2.72
N LEU A 60 3.14 -0.74 2.26
CA LEU A 60 1.86 -0.19 2.74
C LEU A 60 0.67 -1.10 2.42
N THR A 61 0.65 -1.67 1.21
CA THR A 61 -0.42 -2.59 0.78
C THR A 61 -0.41 -3.87 1.62
N THR A 62 0.76 -4.48 1.80
CA THR A 62 0.92 -5.67 2.66
C THR A 62 0.52 -5.37 4.10
N HIS A 63 0.86 -4.19 4.61
CA HIS A 63 0.48 -3.76 5.95
C HIS A 63 -1.05 -3.63 6.07
N ALA A 64 -1.70 -2.99 5.10
CA ALA A 64 -3.16 -2.86 5.07
C ALA A 64 -3.87 -4.23 4.99
N GLU A 65 -3.41 -5.13 4.13
CA GLU A 65 -3.93 -6.50 4.02
C GLU A 65 -3.81 -7.28 5.33
N ASN A 66 -2.67 -7.15 6.02
CA ASN A 66 -2.49 -7.75 7.35
C ASN A 66 -3.49 -7.20 8.37
N HIS A 67 -3.76 -5.89 8.36
CA HIS A 67 -4.77 -5.28 9.22
C HIS A 67 -6.18 -5.81 8.92
N VAL A 68 -6.56 -5.97 7.65
CA VAL A 68 -7.84 -6.58 7.25
C VAL A 68 -7.93 -8.02 7.74
N ARG A 69 -6.89 -8.82 7.50
CA ARG A 69 -6.84 -10.23 7.91
C ARG A 69 -7.01 -10.39 9.42
N ILE A 70 -6.31 -9.56 10.20
CA ILE A 70 -6.41 -9.58 11.67
C ILE A 70 -7.80 -9.14 12.12
N ALA A 71 -8.36 -8.10 11.52
CA ALA A 71 -9.69 -7.62 11.86
C ALA A 71 -10.77 -8.70 11.64
N ASN A 72 -10.68 -9.43 10.52
CA ASN A 72 -11.62 -10.53 10.22
C ASN A 72 -11.51 -11.67 11.24
N LYS A 73 -10.29 -12.02 11.68
CA LYS A 73 -10.11 -13.05 12.73
C LYS A 73 -10.78 -12.69 14.05
N PHE A 74 -10.77 -11.41 14.44
CA PHE A 74 -11.47 -10.97 15.64
C PHE A 74 -12.99 -11.07 15.48
N VAL A 75 -13.53 -10.66 14.34
CA VAL A 75 -14.96 -10.81 14.04
C VAL A 75 -15.39 -12.28 14.05
N ASP A 76 -14.60 -13.17 13.47
CA ASP A 76 -14.88 -14.61 13.47
C ASP A 76 -14.86 -15.18 14.90
N ALA A 77 -13.92 -14.75 15.73
CA ALA A 77 -13.84 -15.14 17.14
C ALA A 77 -15.06 -14.65 17.94
N ASP A 78 -15.45 -13.39 17.77
CA ASP A 78 -16.63 -12.82 18.43
C ASP A 78 -17.92 -13.54 18.00
N ASN A 79 -18.04 -13.90 16.72
CA ASN A 79 -19.19 -14.66 16.21
C ASN A 79 -19.27 -16.08 16.80
N LEU A 80 -18.12 -16.75 16.93
CA LEU A 80 -18.06 -18.08 17.55
C LEU A 80 -18.44 -18.02 19.03
N ASP A 81 -17.98 -17.01 19.77
CA ASP A 81 -18.32 -16.81 21.18
C ASP A 81 -19.83 -16.50 21.35
N ALA A 82 -20.38 -15.64 20.49
CA ALA A 82 -21.81 -15.33 20.47
C ALA A 82 -22.68 -16.57 20.17
N GLN A 83 -22.24 -17.45 19.26
CA GLN A 83 -22.94 -18.71 18.98
C GLN A 83 -22.90 -19.67 20.17
N ALA A 84 -21.71 -19.84 20.78
CA ALA A 84 -21.53 -20.73 21.92
C ALA A 84 -22.37 -20.26 23.13
N THR A 85 -22.37 -18.96 23.43
CA THR A 85 -23.18 -18.38 24.51
C THR A 85 -24.68 -18.45 24.23
N GLY A 86 -25.10 -18.20 22.98
CA GLY A 86 -26.49 -18.37 22.56
C GLY A 86 -27.01 -19.81 22.70
N GLU A 87 -26.19 -20.81 22.38
CA GLU A 87 -26.53 -22.22 22.58
C GLU A 87 -26.69 -22.61 24.06
N ILE A 88 -25.87 -22.04 24.95
CA ILE A 88 -25.94 -22.33 26.39
C ILE A 88 -27.20 -21.73 27.01
N VAL A 89 -27.56 -20.50 26.63
CA VAL A 89 -28.76 -19.82 27.14
C VAL A 89 -30.05 -20.44 26.59
N GLY A 90 -30.06 -20.89 25.34
CA GLY A 90 -31.24 -21.54 24.72
C GLY A 90 -31.53 -22.97 25.21
N LYS A 91 -30.63 -23.58 25.99
CA LYS A 91 -30.76 -24.94 26.55
C LYS A 91 -31.17 -24.96 28.04
N GLN A 92 -31.44 -23.80 28.65
CA GLN A 92 -32.00 -23.66 30.00
C GLN A 92 -33.51 -23.41 29.95
#